data_AF-A0A1V0GPP3-F1
#
_entry.id   AF-A0A1V0GPP3-F1
#
_cell.length_a   1.000
_cell.length_b   1.000
_cell.length_c   1.000
_cell.angle_alpha   90.00
_cell.angle_beta   90.00
_cell.angle_gamma   90.00
#
_symmetry.space_group_name_H-M   'P 1'
#
loop_
_entity.id
_entity.type
_entity.pdbx_description
1 polymer ?
#
loop_
_entity_poly.entity_id
_entity_poly.type
_entity_poly.pdbx_seq_one_letter_code
_entity_poly.pdbx_strand_id
1 'polypeptide(L)'
;MPKIKMTAAAVRDLAHPSKGQSLYLDTLLPGLGLRVTPGAKTYYVETMVNGRNRRVTLGPSTTYTPEAARREAKKVLGRMAAGEDVNATKAAARVRGKTLGEAYDEFMKAKKLKPSTRDTYEICMRQHFTDWFTRELVSISPLMMVQRHSKIVATAGPGAANGSARVFRAVWNYTRALTAAPDGSKTMPDSPTQRLTDLRQWSKLQRRTRHLTEDLFPSFGKALAVLREDGGNASYADFVELLVRTGLRRSEAAGLRWADVSLSNLTLTVHDTKNHKSHTLPLPRQLEALLTRRKEFADSELVFPGCADPRKSLARLCKLLGTDISAHDF
;
A
#
# COMPACT_ATOMS: atom_id res chain seq x y z
N MET A 1 -17.42 -27.34 -16.77
CA MET A 1 -16.17 -27.72 -17.45
C MET A 1 -16.41 -28.95 -18.30
N PRO A 2 -15.91 -29.01 -19.54
CA PRO A 2 -16.00 -30.21 -20.37
C PRO A 2 -15.31 -31.41 -19.70
N LYS A 3 -15.92 -32.59 -19.82
CA LYS A 3 -15.39 -33.85 -19.27
C LYS A 3 -14.79 -34.69 -20.40
N ILE A 4 -13.60 -35.25 -20.18
CA ILE A 4 -12.91 -36.13 -21.14
C ILE A 4 -12.33 -37.34 -20.42
N LYS A 5 -12.24 -38.48 -21.11
CA LYS A 5 -11.43 -39.60 -20.63
C LYS A 5 -9.97 -39.29 -20.94
N MET A 6 -9.17 -38.94 -19.93
CA MET A 6 -7.77 -38.55 -20.16
C MET A 6 -6.93 -39.79 -20.50
N THR A 7 -6.79 -40.11 -21.78
CA THR A 7 -5.81 -41.09 -22.28
C THR A 7 -4.59 -40.35 -22.81
N ALA A 8 -3.46 -41.05 -22.99
CA ALA A 8 -2.24 -40.41 -23.49
C ALA A 8 -2.48 -39.75 -24.86
N ALA A 9 -3.21 -40.43 -25.75
CA ALA A 9 -3.63 -39.89 -27.04
C ALA A 9 -4.56 -38.66 -26.87
N ALA A 10 -5.63 -38.79 -26.09
CA ALA A 10 -6.58 -37.69 -25.88
C ALA A 10 -5.89 -36.43 -25.32
N VAL A 11 -4.98 -36.58 -24.36
CA VAL A 11 -4.24 -35.46 -23.78
C VAL A 11 -3.29 -34.83 -24.81
N ARG A 12 -2.58 -35.64 -25.60
CA ARG A 12 -1.68 -35.14 -26.66
C ARG A 12 -2.43 -34.40 -27.74
N ASP A 13 -3.60 -34.89 -28.14
CA ASP A 13 -4.32 -34.39 -29.32
C ASP A 13 -5.20 -33.16 -29.01
N LEU A 14 -5.38 -32.80 -27.74
CA LEU A 14 -6.04 -31.55 -27.36
C LEU A 14 -5.33 -30.33 -27.95
N ALA A 15 -6.08 -29.50 -28.68
CA ALA A 15 -5.57 -28.27 -29.26
C ALA A 15 -5.17 -27.26 -28.17
N HIS A 16 -4.06 -26.56 -28.41
CA HIS A 16 -3.65 -25.44 -27.59
C HIS A 16 -4.47 -24.19 -27.96
N PRO A 17 -5.08 -23.49 -27.00
CA PRO A 17 -5.76 -22.24 -27.29
C PRO A 17 -4.74 -21.17 -27.69
N SER A 18 -5.10 -20.26 -28.60
CA SER A 18 -4.23 -19.16 -29.03
C SER A 18 -3.99 -18.12 -27.91
N LYS A 19 -4.97 -17.93 -27.02
CA LYS A 19 -4.88 -17.10 -25.81
C LYS A 19 -5.71 -17.73 -24.67
N GLY A 20 -5.33 -17.48 -23.42
CA GLY A 20 -6.08 -17.93 -22.24
C GLY A 20 -5.80 -19.38 -21.83
N GLN A 21 -6.80 -20.05 -21.25
CA GLN A 21 -6.67 -21.44 -20.78
C GLN A 21 -7.97 -22.22 -21.00
N SER A 22 -7.85 -23.51 -21.32
CA SER A 22 -8.95 -24.46 -21.36
C SER A 22 -8.82 -25.47 -20.23
N LEU A 23 -9.92 -25.77 -19.55
CA LEU A 23 -9.95 -26.64 -18.38
C LEU A 23 -10.87 -27.84 -18.65
N TYR A 24 -10.30 -29.03 -18.54
CA TYR A 24 -10.99 -30.30 -18.74
C TYR A 24 -11.00 -31.10 -17.45
N LEU A 25 -12.07 -31.87 -17.21
CA LEU A 25 -12.17 -32.80 -16.07
C LEU A 25 -12.07 -34.24 -16.55
N ASP A 26 -11.39 -35.09 -15.77
CA ASP A 26 -11.26 -36.51 -16.08
C ASP A 26 -12.58 -37.23 -15.79
N THR A 27 -13.03 -38.10 -16.69
CA THR A 27 -14.23 -38.90 -16.49
C THR A 27 -14.02 -40.08 -15.54
N LEU A 28 -12.77 -40.54 -15.37
CA LEU A 28 -12.46 -41.71 -14.55
C LEU A 28 -12.14 -41.36 -13.09
N LEU A 29 -11.64 -40.16 -12.81
CA LEU A 29 -11.37 -39.69 -11.45
C LEU A 29 -11.99 -38.30 -11.22
N PRO A 30 -13.15 -38.22 -10.52
CA PRO A 30 -13.74 -36.95 -10.11
C PRO A 30 -12.74 -36.11 -9.31
N GLY A 31 -12.64 -34.82 -9.66
CA GLY A 31 -11.69 -33.89 -9.06
C GLY A 31 -10.33 -33.83 -9.73
N LEU A 32 -9.97 -34.76 -10.63
CA LEU A 32 -8.80 -34.62 -11.52
C LEU A 32 -9.18 -33.79 -12.74
N GLY A 33 -8.32 -32.83 -13.09
CA GLY A 33 -8.45 -32.00 -14.26
C GLY A 33 -7.15 -31.81 -15.03
N LEU A 34 -7.29 -31.35 -16.28
CA LEU A 34 -6.19 -30.95 -17.16
C LEU A 34 -6.39 -29.50 -17.57
N ARG A 35 -5.36 -28.69 -17.37
CA ARG A 35 -5.29 -27.31 -17.83
C ARG A 35 -4.43 -27.25 -19.09
N VAL A 36 -4.99 -26.72 -20.16
CA VAL A 36 -4.30 -26.50 -21.45
C VAL A 36 -4.14 -24.99 -21.66
N THR A 37 -2.91 -24.53 -21.77
CA THR A 37 -2.52 -23.15 -22.10
C THR A 37 -1.86 -23.13 -23.49
N PRO A 38 -1.51 -21.97 -24.07
CA PRO A 38 -0.86 -21.93 -25.38
C PRO A 38 0.45 -22.75 -25.45
N GLY A 39 1.17 -22.88 -24.32
CA GLY A 39 2.49 -23.53 -24.28
C GLY A 39 2.57 -24.83 -23.47
N ALA A 40 1.52 -25.22 -22.73
CA ALA A 40 1.63 -26.37 -21.83
C ALA A 40 0.29 -27.05 -21.54
N LYS A 41 0.39 -28.33 -21.13
CA LYS A 41 -0.70 -29.13 -20.59
C LYS A 41 -0.30 -29.59 -19.19
N THR A 42 -1.14 -29.32 -18.18
CA THR A 42 -0.79 -29.55 -16.77
C THR A 42 -1.95 -30.19 -16.03
N TYR A 43 -1.70 -31.29 -15.33
CA TYR A 43 -2.68 -31.92 -14.46
C TYR A 43 -2.84 -31.15 -13.15
N TYR A 44 -4.06 -31.07 -12.66
CA TYR A 44 -4.42 -30.48 -11.38
C TYR A 44 -5.50 -31.31 -10.70
N VAL A 45 -5.63 -31.17 -9.39
CA VAL A 45 -6.82 -31.60 -8.65
C VAL A 45 -7.61 -30.42 -8.15
N GLU A 46 -8.92 -30.55 -8.09
CA GLU A 46 -9.83 -29.52 -7.60
C GLU A 46 -10.94 -30.16 -6.76
N THR A 47 -11.09 -29.72 -5.52
CA THR A 47 -12.17 -30.15 -4.63
C THR A 47 -12.45 -29.11 -3.55
N MET A 48 -13.57 -29.27 -2.84
CA MET A 48 -13.96 -28.44 -1.72
C MET A 48 -13.14 -28.81 -0.48
N VAL A 49 -12.47 -27.82 0.11
CA VAL A 49 -11.76 -27.94 1.39
C VAL A 49 -12.21 -26.78 2.28
N ASN A 50 -12.71 -27.06 3.48
CA ASN A 50 -13.20 -26.04 4.42
C ASN A 50 -14.20 -25.06 3.80
N GLY A 51 -15.15 -25.59 3.01
CA GLY A 51 -16.20 -24.80 2.35
C GLY A 51 -15.73 -23.93 1.18
N ARG A 52 -14.46 -24.06 0.74
CA ARG A 52 -13.92 -23.31 -0.41
C ARG A 52 -13.38 -24.28 -1.46
N ASN A 53 -13.61 -23.97 -2.73
CA ASN A 53 -13.05 -24.74 -3.82
C ASN A 53 -11.55 -24.48 -3.93
N ARG A 54 -10.73 -25.52 -3.85
CA ARG A 54 -9.27 -25.45 -3.87
C ARG A 54 -8.72 -26.26 -5.02
N ARG A 55 -7.79 -25.66 -5.76
CA ARG A 55 -7.08 -26.31 -6.88
C ARG A 55 -5.60 -26.48 -6.57
N VAL A 56 -5.06 -27.68 -6.73
CA VAL A 56 -3.65 -28.02 -6.52
C VAL A 56 -3.07 -28.55 -7.82
N THR A 57 -1.99 -27.94 -8.31
CA THR A 57 -1.26 -28.43 -9.49
C THR A 57 -0.47 -29.70 -9.13
N LEU A 58 -0.59 -30.74 -9.97
CA LEU A 58 0.19 -31.98 -9.84
C LEU A 58 1.48 -31.90 -10.64
N GLY A 59 1.39 -31.56 -11.94
CA GLY A 59 2.55 -31.47 -12.82
C GLY A 59 2.19 -31.52 -14.32
N PRO A 60 3.18 -31.29 -15.20
CA PRO A 60 2.95 -31.23 -16.64
C PRO A 60 2.71 -32.62 -17.25
N SER A 61 1.98 -32.67 -18.36
CA SER A 61 1.71 -33.92 -19.08
C SER A 61 2.92 -34.53 -19.76
N THR A 62 4.04 -33.80 -19.82
CA THR A 62 5.35 -34.30 -20.29
C THR A 62 6.02 -35.20 -19.25
N THR A 63 5.75 -34.97 -17.97
CA THR A 63 6.34 -35.75 -16.87
C THR A 63 5.37 -36.79 -16.31
N TYR A 64 4.07 -36.53 -16.39
CA TYR A 64 3.03 -37.42 -15.87
C TYR A 64 2.25 -38.08 -17.00
N THR A 65 2.20 -39.42 -17.00
CA THR A 65 1.17 -40.13 -17.77
C THR A 65 -0.20 -39.92 -17.12
N PRO A 66 -1.32 -40.07 -17.86
CA PRO A 66 -2.65 -39.94 -17.26
C PRO A 66 -2.88 -40.90 -16.08
N GLU A 67 -2.34 -42.11 -16.14
CA GLU A 67 -2.41 -43.10 -15.06
C GLU A 67 -1.60 -42.66 -13.85
N ALA A 68 -0.39 -42.12 -14.06
CA ALA A 68 0.43 -41.56 -12.99
C ALA A 68 -0.23 -40.33 -12.36
N ALA A 69 -0.83 -39.46 -13.17
CA ALA A 69 -1.60 -38.30 -12.71
C ALA A 69 -2.80 -38.74 -11.85
N ARG A 70 -3.54 -39.79 -12.25
CA ARG A 70 -4.64 -40.35 -11.43
C ARG A 70 -4.16 -40.92 -10.09
N ARG A 71 -3.04 -41.66 -10.08
CA ARG A 71 -2.48 -42.18 -8.81
C ARG A 71 -2.10 -41.05 -7.86
N GLU A 72 -1.43 -40.01 -8.37
CA GLU A 72 -1.03 -38.88 -7.55
C GLU A 72 -2.23 -38.02 -7.12
N ALA A 73 -3.20 -37.83 -8.02
CA ALA A 73 -4.46 -37.17 -7.72
C ALA A 73 -5.20 -37.83 -6.56
N LYS A 74 -5.29 -39.17 -6.52
CA LYS A 74 -5.91 -39.91 -5.41
C LYS A 74 -5.27 -39.58 -4.06
N LYS A 75 -3.93 -39.52 -3.98
CA LYS A 75 -3.22 -39.17 -2.74
C LYS A 75 -3.54 -37.74 -2.30
N VAL A 76 -3.48 -36.78 -3.23
CA VAL A 76 -3.74 -35.36 -2.92
C VAL A 76 -5.20 -35.14 -2.55
N LEU A 77 -6.15 -35.77 -3.26
CA LEU A 77 -7.57 -35.71 -2.94
C LEU A 77 -7.87 -36.32 -1.55
N GLY A 78 -7.20 -37.42 -1.18
CA GLY A 78 -7.33 -37.99 0.17
C GLY A 78 -6.90 -37.03 1.28
N ARG A 79 -5.78 -36.32 1.09
CA ARG A 79 -5.32 -35.27 2.03
C ARG A 79 -6.27 -34.09 2.10
N MET A 80 -6.76 -33.63 0.96
CA MET A 80 -7.73 -32.53 0.88
C MET A 80 -9.07 -32.91 1.52
N ALA A 81 -9.52 -34.16 1.38
CA ALA A 81 -10.71 -34.69 2.03
C ALA A 81 -10.57 -34.75 3.56
N ALA A 82 -9.36 -34.97 4.06
CA ALA A 82 -9.04 -34.87 5.50
C ALA A 82 -8.98 -33.41 6.01
N GLY A 83 -9.35 -32.42 5.19
CA GLY A 83 -9.37 -31.00 5.56
C GLY A 83 -8.04 -30.27 5.39
N GLU A 84 -7.00 -30.94 4.87
CA GLU A 84 -5.69 -30.35 4.65
C GLU A 84 -5.67 -29.45 3.40
N ASP A 85 -5.39 -28.16 3.57
CA ASP A 85 -5.09 -27.26 2.44
C ASP A 85 -3.64 -27.49 1.98
N VAL A 86 -3.44 -28.46 1.07
CA VAL A 86 -2.12 -28.88 0.57
C VAL A 86 -1.32 -27.72 -0.04
N ASN A 87 -1.98 -26.69 -0.59
CA ASN A 87 -1.28 -25.50 -1.07
C ASN A 87 -0.70 -24.70 0.09
N ALA A 88 -1.41 -24.57 1.21
CA ALA A 88 -0.89 -23.94 2.42
C ALA A 88 0.27 -24.75 3.02
N THR A 89 0.22 -26.08 3.00
CA THR A 89 1.32 -26.93 3.49
C THR A 89 2.56 -26.84 2.58
N LYS A 90 2.39 -26.82 1.25
CA LYS A 90 3.49 -26.62 0.29
C LYS A 90 4.06 -25.20 0.35
N ALA A 91 3.22 -24.20 0.61
CA ALA A 91 3.65 -22.83 0.92
C ALA A 91 4.58 -22.80 2.12
N ALA A 92 4.13 -23.41 3.21
CA ALA A 92 4.86 -23.49 4.45
C ALA A 92 6.18 -24.23 4.24
N ALA A 93 6.21 -25.30 3.44
CA ALA A 93 7.43 -26.04 3.15
C ALA A 93 8.47 -25.26 2.31
N ARG A 94 8.06 -24.37 1.39
CA ARG A 94 8.98 -23.62 0.49
C ARG A 94 9.38 -22.24 1.02
N VAL A 95 8.66 -21.71 2.01
CA VAL A 95 8.96 -20.45 2.73
C VAL A 95 9.36 -20.73 4.18
N ARG A 96 9.50 -22.01 4.56
CA ARG A 96 9.93 -22.45 5.90
C ARG A 96 11.22 -21.72 6.27
N GLY A 97 11.22 -21.08 7.44
CA GLY A 97 12.34 -20.29 7.94
C GLY A 97 12.32 -18.79 7.60
N LYS A 98 11.56 -18.33 6.58
CA LYS A 98 11.55 -16.88 6.26
C LYS A 98 10.69 -16.12 7.25
N THR A 99 11.34 -15.25 8.01
CA THR A 99 10.69 -14.41 9.01
C THR A 99 10.04 -13.17 8.39
N LEU A 100 9.15 -12.52 9.13
CA LEU A 100 8.58 -11.24 8.68
C LEU A 100 9.66 -10.15 8.54
N GLY A 101 10.67 -10.13 9.42
CA GLY A 101 11.77 -9.17 9.37
C GLY A 101 12.57 -9.29 8.07
N GLU A 102 13.00 -10.50 7.72
CA GLU A 102 13.74 -10.74 6.47
C GLU A 102 12.90 -10.41 5.23
N ALA A 103 11.61 -10.76 5.24
CA ALA A 103 10.68 -10.43 4.17
C ALA A 103 10.51 -8.91 4.00
N TYR A 104 10.48 -8.17 5.11
CA TYR A 104 10.39 -6.71 5.10
C TYR A 104 11.69 -6.08 4.59
N ASP A 105 12.85 -6.54 5.03
CA ASP A 105 14.15 -6.01 4.60
C ASP A 105 14.37 -6.21 3.09
N GLU A 106 14.03 -7.39 2.56
CA GLU A 106 14.10 -7.65 1.12
C GLU A 106 13.13 -6.76 0.33
N PHE A 107 11.91 -6.58 0.83
CA PHE A 107 10.94 -5.67 0.24
C PHE A 107 11.45 -4.23 0.19
N MET A 108 12.07 -3.75 1.26
CA MET A 108 12.61 -2.38 1.34
C MET A 108 13.83 -2.18 0.44
N LYS A 109 14.69 -3.20 0.28
CA LYS A 109 15.83 -3.19 -0.64
C LYS A 109 15.38 -3.16 -2.10
N ALA A 110 14.36 -3.93 -2.46
CA ALA A 110 13.89 -4.04 -3.85
C ALA A 110 13.05 -2.83 -4.31
N LYS A 111 12.38 -2.13 -3.39
CA LYS A 111 11.48 -1.01 -3.75
C LYS A 111 12.21 0.33 -3.77
N LYS A 112 12.11 1.02 -4.91
CA LYS A 112 12.44 2.44 -5.06
C LYS A 112 11.28 3.27 -4.50
N LEU A 113 11.41 3.70 -3.24
CA LEU A 113 10.40 4.49 -2.53
C LEU A 113 10.94 5.91 -2.25
N LYS A 114 10.05 6.91 -2.23
CA LYS A 114 10.42 8.25 -1.73
C LYS A 114 10.84 8.13 -0.25
N PRO A 115 11.80 8.93 0.24
CA PRO A 115 12.28 8.85 1.63
C PRO A 115 11.15 8.88 2.67
N SER A 116 10.22 9.83 2.54
CA SER A 116 9.05 9.93 3.44
C SER A 116 8.14 8.70 3.44
N THR A 117 8.06 7.99 2.31
CA THR A 117 7.30 6.73 2.23
C THR A 117 8.03 5.60 2.95
N ARG A 118 9.37 5.56 2.86
CA ARG A 118 10.20 4.61 3.62
C ARG A 118 10.02 4.84 5.11
N ASP A 119 10.11 6.09 5.57
CA ASP A 119 9.92 6.43 6.99
C ASP A 119 8.54 6.00 7.48
N THR A 120 7.50 6.25 6.68
CA THR A 120 6.13 5.83 7.00
C THR A 120 6.03 4.29 7.12
N TYR A 121 6.67 3.55 6.22
CA TYR A 121 6.67 2.09 6.25
C TYR A 121 7.44 1.56 7.46
N GLU A 122 8.57 2.17 7.77
CA GLU A 122 9.41 1.84 8.91
C GLU A 122 8.65 2.02 10.22
N ILE A 123 8.01 3.18 10.39
CA ILE A 123 7.14 3.48 11.53
C ILE A 123 6.03 2.44 11.63
N CYS A 124 5.31 2.19 10.53
CA CYS A 124 4.21 1.23 10.51
C CYS A 124 4.63 -0.18 10.91
N MET A 125 5.79 -0.65 10.46
CA MET A 125 6.25 -2.01 10.71
C MET A 125 6.92 -2.14 12.08
N ARG A 126 7.83 -1.23 12.44
CA ARG A 126 8.53 -1.30 13.73
C ARG A 126 7.65 -0.94 14.92
N GLN A 127 6.72 0.00 14.80
CA GLN A 127 5.89 0.33 15.97
C GLN A 127 4.83 -0.75 16.26
N HIS A 128 4.35 -1.44 15.23
CA HIS A 128 3.15 -2.29 15.37
C HIS A 128 3.39 -3.78 15.16
N PHE A 129 4.49 -4.18 14.52
CA PHE A 129 4.80 -5.57 14.18
C PHE A 129 6.20 -6.02 14.62
N THR A 130 6.93 -5.27 15.45
CA THR A 130 8.27 -5.66 15.91
C THR A 130 8.31 -7.03 16.56
N ASP A 131 7.32 -7.38 17.39
CA ASP A 131 7.23 -8.71 18.03
C ASP A 131 6.90 -9.84 17.04
N TRP A 132 6.57 -9.51 15.79
CA TRP A 132 6.38 -10.47 14.72
C TRP A 132 7.59 -10.58 13.79
N PHE A 133 8.60 -9.72 13.92
CA PHE A 133 9.76 -9.74 13.01
C PHE A 133 10.54 -11.05 13.08
N THR A 134 10.58 -11.70 14.24
CA THR A 134 11.24 -13.00 14.43
C THR A 134 10.33 -14.19 14.11
N ARG A 135 9.03 -13.96 13.88
CA ARG A 135 8.09 -15.02 13.54
C ARG A 135 8.20 -15.37 12.07
N GLU A 136 8.05 -16.65 11.75
CA GLU A 136 7.90 -17.11 10.38
C GLU A 136 6.70 -16.43 9.72
N LEU A 137 6.89 -15.87 8.53
CA LEU A 137 5.89 -15.09 7.83
C LEU A 137 4.58 -15.88 7.66
N VAL A 138 4.69 -17.15 7.22
CA VAL A 138 3.54 -18.03 6.97
C VAL A 138 2.80 -18.47 8.24
N SER A 139 3.42 -18.34 9.43
CA SER A 139 2.79 -18.68 10.71
C SER A 139 1.78 -17.62 11.18
N ILE A 140 1.84 -16.40 10.61
CA ILE A 140 0.97 -15.29 10.99
C ILE A 140 -0.44 -15.58 10.45
N SER A 141 -1.35 -15.98 11.33
CA SER A 141 -2.70 -16.37 10.94
C SER A 141 -3.60 -15.16 10.63
N PRO A 142 -4.67 -15.34 9.85
CA PRO A 142 -5.66 -14.28 9.64
C PRO A 142 -6.33 -13.79 10.93
N LEU A 143 -6.50 -14.66 11.92
CA LEU A 143 -7.03 -14.27 13.24
C LEU A 143 -6.05 -13.38 14.00
N MET A 144 -4.76 -13.73 14.00
CA MET A 144 -3.72 -12.89 14.60
C MET A 144 -3.71 -11.48 13.99
N MET A 145 -3.90 -11.38 12.67
CA MET A 145 -3.97 -10.09 11.98
C MET A 145 -5.18 -9.25 12.44
N VAL A 146 -6.36 -9.86 12.59
CA VAL A 146 -7.56 -9.16 13.09
C VAL A 146 -7.34 -8.64 14.52
N GLN A 147 -6.78 -9.49 15.39
CA GLN A 147 -6.48 -9.12 16.78
C GLN A 147 -5.44 -8.00 16.84
N ARG A 148 -4.39 -8.10 16.02
CA ARG A 148 -3.33 -7.07 15.93
C ARG A 148 -3.89 -5.75 15.44
N HIS A 149 -4.68 -5.77 14.37
CA HIS A 149 -5.33 -4.57 13.83
C HIS A 149 -6.19 -3.90 14.90
N SER A 150 -7.05 -4.66 15.59
CA SER A 150 -7.89 -4.15 16.68
C SER A 150 -7.07 -3.54 17.82
N LYS A 151 -5.95 -4.17 18.19
CA LYS A 151 -5.01 -3.62 19.19
C LYS A 151 -4.44 -2.27 18.74
N ILE A 152 -4.00 -2.16 17.48
CA ILE A 152 -3.45 -0.90 16.95
C ILE A 152 -4.54 0.19 16.91
N VAL A 153 -5.79 -0.16 16.58
CA VAL A 153 -6.92 0.78 16.64
C VAL A 153 -7.06 1.35 18.04
N ALA A 154 -6.99 0.51 19.07
CA ALA A 154 -7.12 0.93 20.47
C ALA A 154 -5.94 1.80 20.95
N THR A 155 -4.71 1.51 20.52
CA THR A 155 -3.51 2.18 21.05
C THR A 155 -3.01 3.37 20.22
N ALA A 156 -3.22 3.34 18.91
CA ALA A 156 -2.68 4.33 17.96
C ALA A 156 -3.72 4.88 16.96
N GLY A 157 -4.97 4.40 17.05
CA GLY A 157 -6.07 4.88 16.24
C GLY A 157 -6.25 4.16 14.89
N PRO A 158 -7.39 4.42 14.22
CA PRO A 158 -7.81 3.70 13.02
C PRO A 158 -6.90 3.95 11.81
N GLY A 159 -6.28 5.14 11.72
CA GLY A 159 -5.39 5.50 10.62
C GLY A 159 -4.10 4.69 10.63
N ALA A 160 -3.48 4.58 11.80
CA ALA A 160 -2.29 3.75 12.02
C ALA A 160 -2.60 2.28 11.72
N ALA A 161 -3.67 1.73 12.31
CA ALA A 161 -4.05 0.33 12.10
C ALA A 161 -4.23 -0.02 10.61
N ASN A 162 -4.97 0.81 9.88
CA ASN A 162 -5.19 0.62 8.45
C ASN A 162 -3.89 0.78 7.64
N GLY A 163 -3.06 1.78 7.97
CA GLY A 163 -1.76 2.01 7.33
C GLY A 163 -0.84 0.81 7.51
N SER A 164 -0.65 0.35 8.74
CA SER A 164 0.25 -0.75 9.07
C SER A 164 -0.21 -2.07 8.45
N ALA A 165 -1.51 -2.37 8.48
CA ALA A 165 -2.04 -3.55 7.80
C ALA A 165 -1.81 -3.49 6.27
N ARG A 166 -1.88 -2.31 5.64
CA ARG A 166 -1.58 -2.16 4.21
C ARG A 166 -0.10 -2.38 3.90
N VAL A 167 0.81 -1.88 4.74
CA VAL A 167 2.25 -2.11 4.58
C VAL A 167 2.55 -3.60 4.74
N PHE A 168 2.02 -4.26 5.78
CA PHE A 168 2.13 -5.70 5.96
C PHE A 168 1.62 -6.47 4.73
N ARG A 169 0.45 -6.08 4.18
CA ARG A 169 -0.11 -6.69 2.96
C ARG A 169 0.83 -6.53 1.77
N ALA A 170 1.49 -5.38 1.63
CA ALA A 170 2.44 -5.13 0.55
C ALA A 170 3.66 -6.06 0.65
N VAL A 171 4.23 -6.19 1.85
CA VAL A 171 5.35 -7.11 2.13
C VAL A 171 4.93 -8.56 1.84
N TRP A 172 3.80 -9.01 2.37
CA TRP A 172 3.27 -10.36 2.13
C TRP A 172 3.11 -10.66 0.65
N ASN A 173 2.47 -9.75 -0.09
CA ASN A 173 2.19 -9.93 -1.51
C ASN A 173 3.47 -9.94 -2.34
N TYR A 174 4.48 -9.16 -1.96
CA TYR A 174 5.80 -9.17 -2.59
C TYR A 174 6.48 -10.52 -2.38
N THR A 175 6.55 -11.02 -1.14
CA THR A 175 7.14 -12.32 -0.84
C THR A 175 6.40 -13.46 -1.55
N ARG A 176 5.06 -13.40 -1.60
CA ARG A 176 4.26 -14.37 -2.36
C ARG A 176 4.57 -14.36 -3.87
N ALA A 177 4.87 -13.20 -4.43
CA ALA A 177 5.22 -13.11 -5.85
C ALA A 177 6.60 -13.72 -6.13
N LEU A 178 7.59 -13.49 -5.27
CA LEU A 178 8.94 -14.07 -5.41
C LEU A 178 8.97 -15.58 -5.20
N THR A 179 8.11 -16.09 -4.33
CA THR A 179 8.05 -17.52 -3.98
C THR A 179 7.12 -18.32 -4.89
N ALA A 180 6.49 -17.67 -5.87
CA ALA A 180 5.66 -18.33 -6.88
C ALA A 180 6.48 -19.40 -7.63
N ALA A 181 5.81 -20.47 -8.02
CA ALA A 181 6.46 -21.52 -8.80
C ALA A 181 6.79 -21.01 -10.22
N PRO A 182 7.71 -21.67 -10.97
CA PRO A 182 8.07 -21.28 -12.33
C PRO A 182 6.89 -21.21 -13.30
N ASP A 183 5.80 -21.94 -13.02
CA ASP A 183 4.56 -21.92 -13.80
C ASP A 183 3.62 -20.76 -13.42
N GLY A 184 4.05 -19.86 -12.54
CA GLY A 184 3.29 -18.72 -12.03
C GLY A 184 2.25 -19.09 -10.96
N SER A 185 2.17 -20.35 -10.53
CA SER A 185 1.25 -20.74 -9.46
C SER A 185 1.68 -20.14 -8.11
N LYS A 186 0.71 -19.55 -7.40
CA LYS A 186 0.94 -18.95 -6.08
C LYS A 186 1.15 -20.07 -5.07
N THR A 187 2.32 -20.10 -4.47
CA THR A 187 2.67 -21.05 -3.42
C THR A 187 2.13 -20.56 -2.09
N MET A 188 2.39 -19.30 -1.70
CA MET A 188 1.85 -18.72 -0.46
C MET A 188 0.35 -18.44 -0.51
N PRO A 189 -0.36 -18.59 0.64
CA PRO A 189 -1.76 -18.22 0.72
C PRO A 189 -1.97 -16.71 0.56
N ASP A 190 -3.23 -16.31 0.47
CA ASP A 190 -3.61 -14.90 0.51
C ASP A 190 -3.16 -14.25 1.82
N SER A 191 -2.94 -12.93 1.78
CA SER A 191 -2.48 -12.20 2.95
C SER A 191 -3.48 -12.36 4.10
N PRO A 192 -3.02 -12.56 5.35
CA PRO A 192 -3.84 -12.53 6.55
C PRO A 192 -4.79 -11.33 6.63
N THR A 193 -4.38 -10.20 6.06
CA THR A 193 -5.17 -8.96 5.96
C THR A 193 -6.46 -9.11 5.14
N GLN A 194 -6.57 -10.14 4.30
CA GLN A 194 -7.79 -10.45 3.57
C GLN A 194 -8.97 -10.69 4.51
N ARG A 195 -8.72 -11.24 5.72
CA ARG A 195 -9.76 -11.44 6.73
C ARG A 195 -10.40 -10.13 7.19
N LEU A 196 -9.65 -9.03 7.24
CA LEU A 196 -10.20 -7.70 7.55
C LEU A 196 -11.22 -7.26 6.48
N THR A 197 -10.98 -7.61 5.22
CA THR A 197 -11.90 -7.34 4.12
C THR A 197 -13.13 -8.25 4.21
N ASP A 198 -12.91 -9.56 4.37
CA ASP A 198 -13.97 -10.57 4.40
C ASP A 198 -14.96 -10.30 5.56
N LEU A 199 -14.44 -9.87 6.72
CA LEU A 199 -15.24 -9.53 7.89
C LEU A 199 -15.69 -8.05 7.93
N ARG A 200 -15.33 -7.24 6.94
CA ARG A 200 -15.58 -5.78 6.91
C ARG A 200 -15.08 -5.05 8.18
N GLN A 201 -13.94 -5.48 8.70
CA GLN A 201 -13.30 -4.98 9.93
C GLN A 201 -12.19 -3.94 9.67
N TRP A 202 -12.02 -3.48 8.43
CA TRP A 202 -11.22 -2.27 8.20
C TRP A 202 -11.87 -1.09 8.91
N SER A 203 -11.08 -0.32 9.68
CA SER A 203 -11.60 0.81 10.42
C SER A 203 -12.10 1.90 9.47
N LYS A 204 -13.33 2.36 9.66
CA LYS A 204 -13.87 3.51 8.92
C LYS A 204 -13.14 4.76 9.37
N LEU A 205 -12.50 5.45 8.44
CA LEU A 205 -11.87 6.74 8.67
C LEU A 205 -12.86 7.83 8.31
N GLN A 206 -13.23 8.64 9.28
CA GLN A 206 -14.02 9.84 9.02
C GLN A 206 -13.16 10.85 8.27
N ARG A 207 -13.70 11.41 7.20
CA ARG A 207 -13.04 12.49 6.48
C ARG A 207 -12.98 13.71 7.40
N ARG A 208 -11.83 14.37 7.49
CA ARG A 208 -11.73 15.66 8.18
C ARG A 208 -12.56 16.68 7.41
N THR A 209 -13.48 17.35 8.11
CA THR A 209 -14.39 18.36 7.55
C THR A 209 -14.03 19.78 7.98
N ARG A 210 -13.00 19.93 8.82
CA ARG A 210 -12.52 21.24 9.28
C ARG A 210 -11.97 22.04 8.10
N HIS A 211 -12.35 23.31 8.04
CA HIS A 211 -11.90 24.28 7.05
C HIS A 211 -11.92 25.66 7.72
N LEU A 212 -11.07 26.57 7.25
CA LEU A 212 -11.10 27.96 7.67
C LEU A 212 -12.37 28.62 7.08
N THR A 213 -13.31 28.97 7.95
CA THR A 213 -14.57 29.62 7.58
C THR A 213 -14.42 31.15 7.55
N GLU A 214 -15.28 31.82 6.79
CA GLU A 214 -15.20 33.28 6.56
C GLU A 214 -15.29 34.10 7.85
N ASP A 215 -16.07 33.63 8.84
CA ASP A 215 -16.18 34.25 10.16
C ASP A 215 -14.86 34.28 10.94
N LEU A 216 -13.93 33.37 10.63
CA LEU A 216 -12.62 33.31 11.25
C LEU A 216 -11.60 34.22 10.57
N PHE A 217 -11.85 34.74 9.36
CA PHE A 217 -10.87 35.54 8.61
C PHE A 217 -10.40 36.80 9.35
N PRO A 218 -11.26 37.58 10.04
CA PRO A 218 -10.80 38.75 10.80
C PRO A 218 -9.85 38.37 11.95
N SER A 219 -10.20 37.33 12.71
CA SER A 219 -9.37 36.81 13.81
C SER A 219 -8.08 36.18 13.29
N PHE A 220 -8.14 35.55 12.11
CA PHE A 220 -7.01 34.95 11.43
C PHE A 220 -5.99 35.98 10.97
N GLY A 221 -6.44 37.08 10.33
CA GLY A 221 -5.55 38.18 9.96
C GLY A 221 -4.83 38.77 11.18
N LYS A 222 -5.55 38.98 12.29
CA LYS A 222 -4.97 39.45 13.57
C LYS A 222 -3.95 38.44 14.13
N ALA A 223 -4.30 37.16 14.14
CA ALA A 223 -3.40 36.11 14.63
C ALA A 223 -2.11 36.03 13.80
N LEU A 224 -2.19 36.15 12.47
CA LEU A 224 -1.00 36.20 11.61
C LEU A 224 -0.14 37.44 11.86
N ALA A 225 -0.74 38.60 12.10
CA ALA A 225 0.01 39.82 12.44
C ALA A 225 0.81 39.63 13.75
N VAL A 226 0.16 39.15 14.81
CA VAL A 226 0.82 38.84 16.09
C VAL A 226 1.91 37.78 15.92
N LEU A 227 1.65 36.74 15.12
CA LEU A 227 2.62 35.68 14.86
C LEU A 227 3.82 36.17 14.04
N ARG A 228 3.65 37.22 13.24
CA ARG A 228 4.70 37.84 12.45
C ARG A 228 5.68 38.66 13.31
N GLU A 229 5.20 39.26 14.39
CA GLU A 229 6.01 40.03 15.35
C GLU A 229 6.75 39.13 16.36
N ASP A 230 6.26 37.90 16.56
CA ASP A 230 6.93 36.88 17.36
C ASP A 230 8.13 36.33 16.56
N GLY A 231 9.33 36.88 16.76
CA GLY A 231 10.50 36.75 15.88
C GLY A 231 10.89 35.33 15.44
N GLY A 232 10.48 34.28 16.16
CA GLY A 232 10.66 32.88 15.75
C GLY A 232 9.61 32.32 14.77
N ASN A 233 8.51 33.04 14.54
CA ASN A 233 7.34 32.58 13.79
C ASN A 233 7.00 33.44 12.56
N ALA A 234 7.74 34.52 12.29
CA ALA A 234 7.53 35.40 11.15
C ALA A 234 7.51 34.66 9.80
N SER A 235 8.44 33.73 9.61
CA SER A 235 8.49 32.86 8.42
C SER A 235 7.22 32.02 8.26
N TYR A 236 6.69 31.50 9.37
CA TYR A 236 5.49 30.67 9.34
C TYR A 236 4.21 31.49 9.11
N ALA A 237 4.12 32.70 9.64
CA ALA A 237 2.98 33.59 9.38
C ALA A 237 2.85 33.89 7.87
N ASP A 238 3.96 34.25 7.23
CA ASP A 238 4.00 34.51 5.79
C ASP A 238 3.72 33.24 4.96
N PHE A 239 4.23 32.10 5.41
CA PHE A 239 3.98 30.80 4.79
C PHE A 239 2.49 30.44 4.79
N VAL A 240 1.80 30.67 5.91
CA VAL A 240 0.37 30.44 6.04
C VAL A 240 -0.42 31.40 5.15
N GLU A 241 -0.03 32.67 5.06
CA GLU A 241 -0.67 33.64 4.17
C GLU A 241 -0.52 33.22 2.68
N LEU A 242 0.64 32.69 2.29
CA LEU A 242 0.82 32.10 0.95
C LEU A 242 -0.15 30.93 0.71
N LEU A 243 -0.26 30.00 1.65
CA LEU A 243 -1.11 28.82 1.51
C LEU A 243 -2.58 29.21 1.28
N VAL A 244 -3.13 30.10 2.11
CA VAL A 244 -4.53 30.55 2.01
C VAL A 244 -4.80 31.25 0.68
N ARG A 245 -3.84 32.05 0.18
CA ARG A 245 -4.04 32.83 -1.06
C ARG A 245 -3.80 32.02 -2.34
N THR A 246 -3.06 30.92 -2.29
CA THR A 246 -2.68 30.13 -3.48
C THR A 246 -3.28 28.74 -3.52
N GLY A 247 -3.73 28.20 -2.39
CA GLY A 247 -4.22 26.82 -2.28
C GLY A 247 -3.14 25.76 -2.50
N LEU A 248 -1.85 26.14 -2.45
CA LEU A 248 -0.75 25.20 -2.61
C LEU A 248 -0.76 24.12 -1.53
N ARG A 249 -0.27 22.92 -1.86
CA ARG A 249 -0.03 21.94 -0.79
C ARG A 249 1.10 22.44 0.09
N ARG A 250 0.98 22.23 1.40
CA ARG A 250 2.03 22.52 2.39
C ARG A 250 3.43 22.11 1.96
N SER A 251 3.60 20.91 1.41
CA SER A 251 4.90 20.41 0.96
C SER A 251 5.43 21.12 -0.30
N GLU A 252 4.54 21.57 -1.18
CA GLU A 252 4.90 22.31 -2.40
C GLU A 252 5.36 23.73 -2.00
N ALA A 253 4.60 24.40 -1.13
CA ALA A 253 4.98 25.72 -0.62
C ALA A 253 6.26 25.67 0.23
N ALA A 254 6.46 24.63 1.05
CA ALA A 254 7.64 24.52 1.91
C ALA A 254 8.92 24.23 1.11
N GLY A 255 8.80 23.66 -0.09
CA GLY A 255 9.91 23.40 -1.01
C GLY A 255 10.14 24.50 -2.04
N LEU A 256 9.35 25.58 -2.02
CA LEU A 256 9.43 26.67 -3.00
C LEU A 256 10.75 27.41 -2.89
N ARG A 257 11.45 27.59 -4.02
CA ARG A 257 12.72 28.33 -4.09
C ARG A 257 12.51 29.70 -4.71
N TRP A 258 13.41 30.64 -4.41
CA TRP A 258 13.37 31.97 -5.03
C TRP A 258 13.51 31.93 -6.55
N ALA A 259 14.23 30.95 -7.10
CA ALA A 259 14.36 30.72 -8.54
C ALA A 259 13.01 30.37 -9.21
N ASP A 260 12.05 29.86 -8.43
CA ASP A 260 10.75 29.44 -8.93
C ASP A 260 9.70 30.55 -8.84
N VAL A 261 10.06 31.73 -8.30
CA VAL A 261 9.18 32.88 -8.10
C VAL A 261 9.58 34.01 -9.03
N SER A 262 8.69 34.38 -9.94
CA SER A 262 8.85 35.55 -10.79
C SER A 262 7.89 36.65 -10.35
N LEU A 263 8.43 37.67 -9.67
CA LEU A 263 7.65 38.86 -9.28
C LEU A 263 7.31 39.73 -10.49
N SER A 264 8.17 39.77 -11.52
CA SER A 264 7.91 40.52 -12.76
C SER A 264 6.76 39.92 -13.57
N ASN A 265 6.67 38.60 -13.64
CA ASN A 265 5.63 37.90 -14.40
C ASN A 265 4.43 37.52 -13.51
N LEU A 266 4.50 37.80 -12.20
CA LEU A 266 3.54 37.37 -11.19
C LEU A 266 3.22 35.88 -11.33
N THR A 267 4.25 35.02 -11.30
CA THR A 267 4.10 33.57 -11.35
C THR A 267 4.94 32.88 -10.29
N LEU A 268 4.46 31.70 -9.88
CA LEU A 268 5.19 30.77 -9.04
C LEU A 268 5.16 29.38 -9.67
N THR A 269 6.29 28.68 -9.68
CA THR A 269 6.38 27.33 -10.19
C THR A 269 6.64 26.35 -9.05
N VAL A 270 5.95 25.22 -9.03
CA VAL A 270 6.20 24.15 -8.06
C VAL A 270 6.61 22.88 -8.76
N HIS A 271 7.68 22.28 -8.26
CA HIS A 271 8.33 21.09 -8.81
C HIS A 271 8.04 19.84 -7.95
N ASP A 272 8.24 18.64 -8.51
CA ASP A 272 8.02 17.32 -7.87
C ASP A 272 6.74 17.22 -7.02
N THR A 273 5.61 17.60 -7.61
CA THR A 273 4.31 17.42 -6.94
C THR A 273 4.04 15.94 -6.68
N LYS A 274 3.11 15.64 -5.78
CA LYS A 274 2.63 14.26 -5.50
C LYS A 274 2.17 13.52 -6.78
N ASN A 275 1.91 14.24 -7.86
CA ASN A 275 1.45 13.74 -9.15
C ASN A 275 2.56 13.71 -10.23
N HIS A 276 3.83 13.94 -9.86
CA HIS A 276 5.00 13.95 -10.76
C HIS A 276 4.92 14.94 -11.92
N LYS A 277 4.17 16.05 -11.76
CA LYS A 277 4.09 17.12 -12.76
C LYS A 277 4.42 18.45 -12.10
N SER A 278 5.37 19.19 -12.69
CA SER A 278 5.55 20.61 -12.38
C SER A 278 4.33 21.38 -12.86
N HIS A 279 3.93 22.39 -12.12
CA HIS A 279 2.91 23.33 -12.58
C HIS A 279 3.24 24.74 -12.13
N THR A 280 2.83 25.71 -12.94
CA THR A 280 2.99 27.13 -12.69
C THR A 280 1.63 27.73 -12.38
N LEU A 281 1.55 28.51 -11.31
CA LEU A 281 0.35 29.21 -10.87
C LEU A 281 0.56 30.72 -10.99
N PRO A 282 -0.50 31.49 -11.30
CA PRO A 282 -0.44 32.94 -11.15
C PRO A 282 -0.24 33.30 -9.67
N LEU A 283 0.61 34.28 -9.42
CA LEU A 283 0.87 34.84 -8.10
C LEU A 283 -0.13 35.98 -7.84
N PRO A 284 -1.00 35.87 -6.81
CA PRO A 284 -1.86 36.97 -6.39
C PRO A 284 -1.04 38.24 -6.06
N ARG A 285 -1.44 39.41 -6.59
CA ARG A 285 -0.74 40.68 -6.33
C ARG A 285 -0.61 41.03 -4.85
N GLN A 286 -1.54 40.57 -4.02
CA GLN A 286 -1.51 40.78 -2.57
C GLN A 286 -0.30 40.12 -1.89
N LEU A 287 0.35 39.16 -2.55
CA LEU A 287 1.56 38.51 -2.05
C LEU A 287 2.86 39.21 -2.48
N GLU A 288 2.79 40.19 -3.38
CA GLU A 288 3.96 40.87 -3.91
C GLU A 288 4.73 41.59 -2.80
N ALA A 289 4.05 42.40 -1.98
CA ALA A 289 4.67 43.10 -0.85
C ALA A 289 5.30 42.12 0.15
N LEU A 290 4.61 41.00 0.43
CA LEU A 290 5.11 39.95 1.32
C LEU A 290 6.38 39.31 0.76
N LEU A 291 6.38 38.90 -0.51
CA LEU A 291 7.50 38.22 -1.13
C LEU A 291 8.69 39.17 -1.36
N THR A 292 8.45 40.41 -1.74
CA THR A 292 9.49 41.45 -1.88
C THR A 292 10.19 41.69 -0.54
N ARG A 293 9.43 41.92 0.54
CA ARG A 293 10.00 42.06 1.89
C ARG A 293 10.82 40.83 2.27
N ARG A 294 10.31 39.62 2.04
CA ARG A 294 11.04 38.39 2.38
C ARG A 294 12.32 38.21 1.57
N LYS A 295 12.32 38.62 0.29
CA LYS A 295 13.48 38.51 -0.59
C LYS A 295 14.62 39.44 -0.15
N GLU A 296 14.28 40.60 0.40
CA GLU A 296 15.25 41.56 0.94
C GLU A 296 16.06 40.97 2.11
N PHE A 297 15.42 40.19 2.98
CA PHE A 297 16.05 39.53 4.13
C PHE A 297 16.35 38.04 3.89
N ALA A 298 16.41 37.59 2.63
CA ALA A 298 16.61 36.19 2.30
C ALA A 298 18.06 35.75 2.54
N ASP A 299 18.24 34.72 3.36
CA ASP A 299 19.52 34.07 3.67
C ASP A 299 19.60 32.62 3.15
N SER A 300 18.56 32.17 2.43
CA SER A 300 18.38 30.80 1.95
C SER A 300 17.84 30.77 0.53
N GLU A 301 18.11 29.68 -0.21
CA GLU A 301 17.47 29.42 -1.51
C GLU A 301 15.95 29.23 -1.40
N LEU A 302 15.48 28.77 -0.23
CA LEU A 302 14.06 28.55 0.04
C LEU A 302 13.35 29.86 0.38
N VAL A 303 12.13 30.01 -0.11
CA VAL A 303 11.28 31.17 0.22
C VAL A 303 10.83 31.12 1.70
N PHE A 304 10.62 29.92 2.26
CA PHE A 304 10.17 29.71 3.64
C PHE A 304 11.06 28.71 4.39
N PRO A 305 12.29 29.09 4.78
CA PRO A 305 13.14 28.24 5.60
C PRO A 305 12.44 27.90 6.92
N GLY A 306 12.65 26.67 7.41
CA GLY A 306 12.10 26.17 8.68
C GLY A 306 10.61 25.78 8.66
N CYS A 307 9.86 26.02 7.58
CA CYS A 307 8.41 25.77 7.53
C CYS A 307 8.02 24.32 7.18
N ALA A 308 9.00 23.43 6.96
CA ALA A 308 8.77 22.02 6.68
C ALA A 308 8.15 21.25 7.87
N ASP A 309 8.48 21.63 9.10
CA ASP A 309 7.89 21.08 10.34
C ASP A 309 7.30 22.20 11.21
N PRO A 310 6.07 22.65 10.92
CA PRO A 310 5.47 23.80 11.58
C PRO A 310 4.76 23.45 12.89
N ARG A 311 5.01 22.29 13.51
CA ARG A 311 4.20 21.81 14.65
C ARG A 311 4.09 22.85 15.79
N LYS A 312 5.20 23.49 16.15
CA LYS A 312 5.23 24.51 17.21
C LYS A 312 4.49 25.78 16.80
N SER A 313 4.78 26.29 15.61
CA SER A 313 4.18 27.52 15.09
C SER A 313 2.67 27.36 14.79
N LEU A 314 2.25 26.19 14.32
CA LEU A 314 0.84 25.84 14.15
C LEU A 314 0.10 25.79 15.49
N ALA A 315 0.70 25.16 16.51
CA ALA A 315 0.10 25.13 17.85
C ALA A 315 -0.06 26.54 18.43
N ARG A 316 0.91 27.43 18.17
CA ARG A 316 0.82 28.84 18.55
C ARG A 316 -0.31 29.55 17.80
N LEU A 317 -0.45 29.33 16.49
CA LEU A 317 -1.53 29.89 15.69
C LEU A 317 -2.91 29.41 16.19
N CYS A 318 -3.09 28.11 16.46
CA CYS A 318 -4.34 27.59 17.03
C CYS A 318 -4.66 28.25 18.38
N LYS A 319 -3.65 28.47 19.23
CA LYS A 319 -3.82 29.16 20.52
C LYS A 319 -4.28 30.62 20.33
N LEU A 320 -3.74 31.33 19.35
CA LEU A 320 -4.15 32.71 19.03
C LEU A 320 -5.57 32.77 18.45
N LEU A 321 -5.96 31.77 17.67
CA LEU A 321 -7.29 31.66 17.07
C LEU A 321 -8.37 31.17 18.04
N GLY A 322 -7.98 30.50 19.13
CA GLY A 322 -8.92 29.83 20.03
C GLY A 322 -9.63 28.62 19.39
N THR A 323 -9.12 28.12 18.25
CA THR A 323 -9.69 26.96 17.54
C THR A 323 -8.58 26.12 16.89
N ASP A 324 -8.85 24.83 16.73
CA ASP A 324 -7.92 23.87 16.15
C ASP A 324 -8.03 23.82 14.62
N ILE A 325 -7.00 24.34 13.96
CA ILE A 325 -6.82 24.27 12.50
C ILE A 325 -5.60 23.43 12.14
N SER A 326 -5.57 22.94 10.90
CA SER A 326 -4.43 22.25 10.30
C SER A 326 -3.92 22.99 9.07
N ALA A 327 -2.66 22.74 8.68
CA ALA A 327 -2.09 23.30 7.45
C ALA A 327 -2.76 22.82 6.15
N HIS A 328 -3.72 21.89 6.25
CA HIS A 328 -4.56 21.42 5.14
C HIS A 328 -6.01 21.95 5.23
N ASP A 329 -6.31 22.77 6.23
CA ASP A 329 -7.65 23.35 6.46
C ASP A 329 -7.73 24.77 5.84
N PHE A 330 -6.62 25.26 5.26
CA PHE A 330 -6.49 26.53 4.52
C PHE A 330 -6.97 26.41 3.07
#